data_AF-A0A0S7X5L1-F1
#
_entry.id   AF-A0A0S7X5L1-F1
#
_cell.length_a   1.000
_cell.length_b   1.000
_cell.length_c   1.000
_cell.angle_alpha   90.00
_cell.angle_beta   90.00
_cell.angle_gamma   90.00
#
_symmetry.space_group_name_H-M   'P 1'
#
loop_
_entity.id
_entity.type
_entity.pdbx_description
1 polymer ?
#
loop_
_entity_poly.entity_id
_entity_poly.type
_entity_poly.pdbx_seq_one_letter_code
_entity_poly.pdbx_strand_id
1 'polypeptide(L)'
;MNDWGRWGWVNDEGLITFWLAMQFFRTGREDYLEAFAAMARHVRDVDTVHTQSTPRSEIIAAEPYTEFRYTEYVNRRGTGHRHNVQHWGDGYVGTRVSISIAQRLYYYLTGDGRTRDVIDEVYESNVGPEHGKAIDSTSSILYSLLTKWELSGDEKYKDMFAAFLEVCYEYQEKSGGYFPSEFFFDYLNRKPLGEFDGKAEGTFYHYFGFLHALLDYYELTGDERLKEAFIRLAELSTEERSYGRRRQFLLRSIGYRLSGDEKYRQLILQNLQGIMDRPLVPREREDWIGPTATARAVSSMGFAIGGIPYAMEAIGSEEGTKPPERKSE
;
A
#
# COMPACT_ATOMS: atom_id res chain seq x y z
N MET A 1 25.07 3.38 11.61
CA MET A 1 23.85 4.17 11.38
C MET A 1 23.77 4.38 9.88
N ASN A 2 22.65 4.05 9.22
CA ASN A 2 22.53 4.20 7.76
C ASN A 2 22.31 5.68 7.45
N ASP A 3 23.38 6.40 7.18
CA ASP A 3 23.41 7.84 6.86
C ASP A 3 23.13 8.14 5.38
N TRP A 4 22.56 7.17 4.65
CA TRP A 4 22.42 7.19 3.20
C TRP A 4 20.99 7.55 2.75
N GLY A 5 20.61 8.81 2.95
CA GLY A 5 19.35 9.39 2.48
C GLY A 5 18.16 8.45 2.67
N ARG A 6 17.53 8.05 1.56
CA ARG A 6 16.33 7.20 1.53
C ARG A 6 16.44 5.81 2.18
N TRP A 7 17.62 5.37 2.61
CA TRP A 7 17.82 4.03 3.20
C TRP A 7 17.92 4.02 4.72
N GLY A 8 17.54 5.14 5.36
CA GLY A 8 17.38 5.24 6.81
C GLY A 8 16.06 4.64 7.30
N TRP A 9 15.24 5.45 7.96
CA TRP A 9 13.91 5.07 8.44
C TRP A 9 12.94 4.79 7.30
N VAL A 10 12.10 3.78 7.49
CA VAL A 10 11.24 3.23 6.42
C VAL A 10 9.93 3.99 6.21
N ASN A 11 9.47 4.76 7.20
CA ASN A 11 8.25 5.56 7.16
C ASN A 11 7.07 4.85 6.45
N ASP A 12 6.78 3.64 6.91
CA ASP A 12 5.75 2.74 6.39
C ASP A 12 5.80 2.41 4.88
N GLU A 13 6.94 2.59 4.20
CA GLU A 13 7.07 2.24 2.78
C GLU A 13 6.76 0.75 2.56
N GLY A 14 5.72 0.49 1.76
CA GLY A 14 5.23 -0.86 1.48
C GLY A 14 4.44 -1.49 2.62
N LEU A 15 3.75 -0.68 3.44
CA LEU A 15 2.73 -1.11 4.41
C LEU A 15 3.25 -2.11 5.47
N ILE A 16 4.42 -1.83 6.03
CA ILE A 16 5.03 -2.68 7.07
C ILE A 16 4.14 -2.73 8.31
N THR A 17 3.51 -1.61 8.66
CA THR A 17 2.58 -1.53 9.80
C THR A 17 1.39 -2.47 9.61
N PHE A 18 0.83 -2.52 8.40
CA PHE A 18 -0.24 -3.46 8.06
C PHE A 18 0.25 -4.91 8.10
N TRP A 19 1.44 -5.19 7.57
CA TRP A 19 2.01 -6.53 7.63
C TRP A 19 2.17 -7.02 9.07
N LEU A 20 2.67 -6.19 9.98
CA LEU A 20 2.76 -6.50 11.41
C LEU A 20 1.38 -6.79 12.03
N ALA A 21 0.37 -5.98 11.69
CA ALA A 21 -1.02 -6.22 12.10
C ALA A 21 -1.50 -7.60 11.63
N MET A 22 -1.27 -7.94 10.35
CA MET A 22 -1.63 -9.24 9.79
C MET A 22 -0.89 -10.40 10.45
N GLN A 23 0.38 -10.24 10.84
CA GLN A 23 1.10 -11.27 11.60
C GLN A 23 0.46 -11.49 12.98
N PHE A 24 0.09 -10.41 13.67
CA PHE A 24 -0.64 -10.51 14.94
C PHE A 24 -1.98 -11.24 14.77
N PHE A 25 -2.86 -10.78 13.87
CA PHE A 25 -4.18 -11.36 13.69
C PHE A 25 -4.15 -12.84 13.28
N ARG A 26 -3.11 -13.28 12.55
CA ARG A 26 -2.95 -14.68 12.13
C ARG A 26 -2.41 -15.60 13.23
N THR A 27 -1.63 -15.07 14.16
CA THR A 27 -0.85 -15.90 15.10
C THR A 27 -1.24 -15.69 16.57
N GLY A 28 -1.88 -14.58 16.90
CA GLY A 28 -2.17 -14.18 18.27
C GLY A 28 -0.92 -13.86 19.12
N ARG A 29 0.28 -13.79 18.53
CA ARG A 29 1.51 -13.57 19.29
C ARG A 29 1.62 -12.13 19.77
N GLU A 30 1.93 -11.98 21.06
CA GLU A 30 2.06 -10.70 21.74
C GLU A 30 3.17 -9.81 21.15
N ASP A 31 4.30 -10.38 20.73
CA ASP A 31 5.40 -9.58 20.18
C ASP A 31 5.05 -8.91 18.84
N TYR A 32 4.20 -9.55 18.03
CA TYR A 32 3.64 -8.89 16.85
C TYR A 32 2.64 -7.78 17.21
N LEU A 33 1.87 -7.95 18.30
CA LEU A 33 0.99 -6.90 18.80
C LEU A 33 1.79 -5.69 19.27
N GLU A 34 2.85 -5.90 20.04
CA GLU A 34 3.73 -4.82 20.53
C GLU A 34 4.39 -4.09 19.36
N ALA A 35 4.94 -4.83 18.38
CA ALA A 35 5.55 -4.25 17.20
C ALA A 35 4.54 -3.47 16.34
N PHE A 36 3.35 -4.03 16.12
CA PHE A 36 2.27 -3.36 15.41
C PHE A 36 1.85 -2.07 16.13
N ALA A 37 1.59 -2.12 17.44
CA ALA A 37 1.18 -0.97 18.22
C ALA A 37 2.23 0.15 18.22
N ALA A 38 3.51 -0.21 18.38
CA ALA A 38 4.60 0.75 18.34
C ALA A 38 4.72 1.42 16.96
N MET A 39 4.69 0.63 15.89
CA MET A 39 4.78 1.15 14.52
C MET A 39 3.57 2.01 14.17
N ALA A 40 2.35 1.59 14.53
CA ALA A 40 1.13 2.34 14.26
C ALA A 40 1.16 3.72 14.92
N ARG A 41 1.61 3.81 16.18
CA ARG A 41 1.78 5.08 16.89
C ARG A 41 2.87 5.95 16.26
N HIS A 42 4.00 5.35 15.91
CA HIS A 42 5.12 6.05 15.28
C HIS A 42 4.73 6.66 13.93
N VAL A 43 4.16 5.86 13.02
CA VAL A 43 3.73 6.32 11.69
C VAL A 43 2.67 7.41 11.83
N ARG A 44 1.73 7.21 12.76
CA ARG A 44 0.65 8.16 13.03
C ARG A 44 1.16 9.51 13.53
N ASP A 45 2.13 9.54 14.45
CA ASP A 45 2.49 10.78 15.17
C ASP A 45 3.81 11.42 14.70
N VAL A 46 4.71 10.65 14.07
CA VAL A 46 6.06 11.12 13.68
C VAL A 46 6.18 11.23 12.16
N ASP A 47 5.73 10.22 11.42
CA ASP A 47 5.90 10.20 9.96
C ASP A 47 4.77 10.95 9.22
N THR A 48 3.63 11.15 9.90
CA THR A 48 2.46 11.90 9.39
C THR A 48 2.56 13.38 9.77
N VAL A 49 2.21 14.24 8.81
CA VAL A 49 2.22 15.69 8.95
C VAL A 49 0.89 16.16 9.53
N HIS A 50 0.94 16.74 10.73
CA HIS A 50 -0.24 17.31 11.43
C HIS A 50 -0.31 18.84 11.35
N THR A 51 0.78 19.49 10.97
CA THR A 51 0.84 20.95 10.89
C THR A 51 0.03 21.47 9.69
N GLN A 52 -0.26 22.76 9.69
CA GLN A 52 -0.87 23.41 8.54
C GLN A 52 -0.06 23.17 7.27
N SER A 53 -0.76 23.03 6.16
CA SER A 53 -0.13 22.88 4.85
C SER A 53 0.61 24.16 4.48
N THR A 54 1.85 24.02 4.02
CA THR A 54 2.68 25.13 3.58
C THR A 54 3.10 24.89 2.13
N PRO A 55 2.53 25.64 1.18
CA PRO A 55 2.94 25.62 -0.22
C PRO A 55 4.43 25.93 -0.35
N ARG A 56 5.09 25.23 -1.28
CA ARG A 56 6.51 25.42 -1.54
C ARG A 56 6.83 26.82 -2.04
N SER A 57 5.90 27.42 -2.77
CA SER A 57 5.97 28.81 -3.25
C SER A 57 6.11 29.84 -2.14
N GLU A 58 5.68 29.54 -0.91
CA GLU A 58 5.76 30.46 0.23
C GLU A 58 7.15 30.45 0.91
N ILE A 59 7.91 29.36 0.76
CA ILE A 59 9.19 29.16 1.46
C ILE A 59 10.38 29.31 0.52
N ILE A 60 10.27 28.79 -0.71
CA ILE A 60 11.36 28.78 -1.69
C ILE A 60 10.97 29.76 -2.80
N ALA A 61 11.63 30.92 -2.84
CA ALA A 61 11.59 31.80 -4.00
C ALA A 61 12.03 30.97 -5.22
N ALA A 62 11.16 30.89 -6.23
CA ALA A 62 11.31 29.99 -7.37
C ALA A 62 12.66 30.17 -8.10
N GLU A 63 13.67 29.42 -7.69
CA GLU A 63 14.77 29.07 -8.59
C GLU A 63 14.47 27.71 -9.21
N PRO A 64 14.72 27.55 -10.52
CA PRO A 64 14.39 26.35 -11.27
C PRO A 64 15.40 25.25 -10.92
N TYR A 65 15.25 24.62 -9.75
CA TYR A 65 15.71 23.25 -9.57
C TYR A 65 14.77 22.34 -10.35
N THR A 66 15.05 22.28 -11.65
CA THR A 66 14.51 21.30 -12.59
C THR A 66 14.92 19.91 -12.11
N GLU A 67 13.99 19.17 -11.50
CA GLU A 67 13.86 17.69 -11.46
C GLU A 67 13.34 17.09 -10.15
N PHE A 68 13.18 17.85 -9.05
CA PHE A 68 12.47 17.32 -7.87
C PHE A 68 10.94 17.40 -8.06
N ARG A 69 10.43 16.45 -8.85
CA ARG A 69 9.05 16.31 -9.35
C ARG A 69 7.94 16.03 -8.34
N TYR A 70 8.15 16.16 -7.03
CA TYR A 70 7.36 15.33 -6.12
C TYR A 70 6.34 15.99 -5.21
N THR A 71 6.39 17.30 -4.91
CA THR A 71 5.30 17.96 -4.16
C THR A 71 5.22 19.47 -4.37
N GLU A 72 4.00 20.00 -4.45
CA GLU A 72 3.68 21.44 -4.40
C GLU A 72 3.84 22.04 -2.99
N TYR A 73 4.01 21.19 -1.98
CA TYR A 73 4.01 21.54 -0.56
C TYR A 73 5.32 21.10 0.11
N VAL A 74 5.83 21.95 1.02
CA VAL A 74 6.92 21.58 1.94
C VAL A 74 6.40 20.71 3.07
N ASN A 75 5.22 21.07 3.59
CA ASN A 75 4.45 20.28 4.54
C ASN A 75 2.99 20.28 4.08
N ARG A 76 2.29 19.16 4.20
CA ARG A 76 0.86 19.08 3.88
C ARG A 76 0.14 18.25 4.93
N ARG A 77 -0.84 18.85 5.60
CA ARG A 77 -1.61 18.17 6.64
C ARG A 77 -2.22 16.86 6.12
N GLY A 78 -2.28 15.81 6.94
CA GLY A 78 -2.86 14.53 6.58
C GLY A 78 -2.09 13.73 5.52
N THR A 79 -0.84 14.11 5.25
CA THR A 79 0.10 13.35 4.41
C THR A 79 1.28 12.85 5.25
N GLY A 80 2.24 12.13 4.68
CA GLY A 80 3.46 11.77 5.40
C GLY A 80 4.73 11.94 4.58
N HIS A 81 5.85 11.98 5.30
CA HIS A 81 7.18 12.12 4.71
C HIS A 81 7.72 10.76 4.27
N ARG A 82 8.28 10.70 3.07
CA ARG A 82 8.93 9.49 2.57
C ARG A 82 10.15 9.11 3.40
N HIS A 83 10.42 7.82 3.47
CA HIS A 83 11.59 7.18 4.08
C HIS A 83 12.92 7.93 3.85
N ASN A 84 13.65 8.24 4.93
CA ASN A 84 14.94 8.94 4.92
C ASN A 84 15.73 8.72 6.22
N VAL A 85 16.95 9.25 6.33
CA VAL A 85 17.79 9.23 7.56
C VAL A 85 17.06 9.90 8.73
N GLN A 86 16.26 10.92 8.44
CA GLN A 86 15.34 11.55 9.38
C GLN A 86 13.91 11.27 8.93
N HIS A 87 12.98 11.12 9.88
CA HIS A 87 11.58 10.83 9.56
C HIS A 87 10.92 11.88 8.67
N TRP A 88 11.43 13.12 8.63
CA TRP A 88 10.95 14.22 7.79
C TRP A 88 12.02 14.74 6.81
N GLY A 89 13.06 13.94 6.54
CA GLY A 89 14.22 14.38 5.76
C GLY A 89 14.04 14.32 4.24
N ASP A 90 13.05 13.57 3.73
CA ASP A 90 12.78 13.48 2.30
C ASP A 90 11.89 14.64 1.82
N GLY A 91 12.15 15.11 0.61
CA GLY A 91 11.35 16.16 -0.02
C GLY A 91 9.99 15.68 -0.53
N TYR A 92 9.75 14.37 -0.61
CA TYR A 92 8.42 13.82 -0.91
C TYR A 92 7.54 13.84 0.35
N VAL A 93 6.39 14.51 0.21
CA VAL A 93 5.32 14.62 1.20
C VAL A 93 4.00 14.23 0.53
N GLY A 94 3.52 13.02 0.82
CA GLY A 94 2.39 12.44 0.11
C GLY A 94 1.59 11.47 0.97
N THR A 95 0.37 11.19 0.57
CA THR A 95 -0.56 10.42 1.39
C THR A 95 -0.23 8.94 1.47
N ARG A 96 0.63 8.41 0.58
CA ARG A 96 1.04 7.00 0.61
C ARG A 96 1.73 6.56 1.90
N VAL A 97 2.23 7.52 2.69
CA VAL A 97 2.84 7.27 3.99
C VAL A 97 1.78 7.30 5.09
N SER A 98 0.77 8.16 4.98
CA SER A 98 -0.33 8.31 5.93
C SER A 98 -1.54 7.41 5.64
N ILE A 99 -1.36 6.32 4.87
CA ILE A 99 -2.45 5.39 4.54
C ILE A 99 -3.02 4.82 5.83
N SER A 100 -4.33 4.91 6.02
CA SER A 100 -5.01 4.54 7.27
C SER A 100 -5.35 3.05 7.40
N ILE A 101 -4.85 2.17 6.53
CA ILE A 101 -5.16 0.72 6.53
C ILE A 101 -4.81 0.06 7.87
N ALA A 102 -3.62 0.30 8.40
CA ALA A 102 -3.16 -0.30 9.64
C ALA A 102 -3.74 0.44 10.87
N GLN A 103 -3.88 1.76 10.76
CA GLN A 103 -4.41 2.64 11.79
C GLN A 103 -5.89 2.33 12.05
N ARG A 104 -6.66 2.00 11.01
CA ARG A 104 -8.02 1.47 11.12
C ARG A 104 -8.06 0.22 12.02
N LEU A 105 -7.20 -0.76 11.73
CA LEU A 105 -7.14 -2.00 12.51
C LEU A 105 -6.69 -1.76 13.95
N TYR A 106 -5.72 -0.87 14.15
CA TYR A 106 -5.25 -0.48 15.48
C TYR A 106 -6.37 0.20 16.27
N TYR A 107 -7.13 1.09 15.63
CA TYR A 107 -8.30 1.73 16.24
C TYR A 107 -9.37 0.71 16.62
N TYR A 108 -9.72 -0.23 15.74
CA TYR A 108 -10.69 -1.28 16.06
C TYR A 108 -10.26 -2.17 17.23
N LEU A 109 -8.96 -2.43 17.35
CA LEU A 109 -8.42 -3.23 18.44
C LEU A 109 -8.38 -2.49 19.78
N THR A 110 -8.16 -1.17 19.77
CA THR A 110 -7.79 -0.42 20.98
C THR A 110 -8.78 0.67 21.40
N GLY A 111 -9.65 1.12 20.50
CA GLY A 111 -10.50 2.30 20.72
C GLY A 111 -9.71 3.62 20.87
N ASP A 112 -8.45 3.67 20.45
CA ASP A 112 -7.58 4.82 20.67
C ASP A 112 -8.05 6.08 19.90
N GLY A 113 -8.56 7.06 20.65
CA GLY A 113 -9.14 8.30 20.11
C GLY A 113 -8.16 9.12 19.26
N ARG A 114 -6.87 9.14 19.62
CA ARG A 114 -5.84 9.83 18.82
C ARG A 114 -5.70 9.21 17.42
N THR A 115 -5.81 7.89 17.31
CA THR A 115 -5.80 7.22 16.00
C THR A 115 -7.01 7.62 15.18
N ARG A 116 -8.19 7.74 15.82
CA ARG A 116 -9.39 8.23 15.15
C ARG A 116 -9.21 9.66 14.64
N ASP A 117 -8.68 10.56 15.45
CA ASP A 117 -8.43 11.96 15.05
C ASP A 117 -7.53 12.04 13.80
N VAL A 118 -6.48 11.21 13.71
CA VAL A 118 -5.58 11.20 12.55
C VAL A 118 -6.24 10.58 11.31
N ILE A 119 -7.09 9.56 11.46
CA ILE A 119 -7.89 9.03 10.34
C ILE A 119 -8.80 10.13 9.78
N ASP A 120 -9.45 10.90 10.64
CA ASP A 120 -10.29 12.03 10.24
C ASP A 120 -9.46 13.15 9.58
N GLU A 121 -8.27 13.46 10.09
CA GLU A 121 -7.35 14.43 9.50
C GLU A 121 -6.89 14.03 8.08
N VAL A 122 -6.55 12.74 7.88
CA VAL A 122 -6.17 12.21 6.56
C VAL A 122 -7.36 12.30 5.60
N TYR A 123 -8.58 12.00 6.05
CA TYR A 123 -9.77 12.20 5.22
C TYR A 123 -9.94 13.67 4.81
N GLU A 124 -9.98 14.58 5.79
CA GLU A 124 -10.27 16.00 5.57
C GLU A 124 -9.27 16.66 4.62
N SER A 125 -8.01 16.26 4.72
CA SER A 125 -6.93 16.86 3.93
C SER A 125 -6.83 16.32 2.49
N ASN A 126 -7.52 15.21 2.18
CA ASN A 126 -7.33 14.48 0.92
C ASN A 126 -8.61 14.23 0.12
N VAL A 127 -9.80 14.28 0.74
CA VAL A 127 -11.08 14.10 0.04
C VAL A 127 -11.66 15.45 -0.43
N GLY A 128 -10.88 16.18 -1.24
CA GLY A 128 -11.23 17.52 -1.76
C GLY A 128 -11.05 17.65 -3.28
N PRO A 129 -11.55 18.75 -3.90
CA PRO A 129 -11.67 18.89 -5.35
C PRO A 129 -10.35 19.05 -6.12
N GLU A 130 -9.24 19.35 -5.42
CA GLU A 130 -7.93 19.59 -6.06
C GLU A 130 -6.97 18.39 -5.93
N HIS A 131 -7.45 17.24 -5.49
CA HIS A 131 -6.58 16.16 -5.05
C HIS A 131 -6.69 14.89 -5.90
N GLY A 132 -5.53 14.40 -6.35
CA GLY A 132 -5.32 12.99 -6.65
C GLY A 132 -4.63 12.74 -7.99
N LYS A 133 -3.32 12.54 -8.00
CA LYS A 133 -2.79 11.58 -8.99
C LYS A 133 -3.31 10.21 -8.56
N ALA A 134 -4.06 9.56 -9.46
CA ALA A 134 -4.94 8.41 -9.23
C ALA A 134 -4.43 7.26 -8.39
N ILE A 135 -3.16 7.17 -8.05
CA ILE A 135 -2.62 5.92 -7.52
C ILE A 135 -1.73 6.10 -6.30
N ASP A 136 -0.79 7.05 -6.30
CA ASP A 136 0.04 7.29 -5.11
C ASP A 136 -0.81 7.77 -3.92
N SER A 137 -1.93 8.46 -4.20
CA SER A 137 -2.76 9.08 -3.16
C SER A 137 -4.11 8.43 -2.90
N THR A 138 -4.58 7.63 -3.84
CA THR A 138 -5.92 7.06 -3.82
C THR A 138 -6.11 6.04 -2.72
N SER A 139 -5.11 5.21 -2.41
CA SER A 139 -5.25 4.20 -1.35
C SER A 139 -5.63 4.81 -0.01
N SER A 140 -5.02 5.93 0.37
CA SER A 140 -5.32 6.63 1.62
C SER A 140 -6.72 7.23 1.61
N ILE A 141 -7.17 7.74 0.47
CA ILE A 141 -8.54 8.26 0.29
C ILE A 141 -9.55 7.12 0.39
N LEU A 142 -9.36 6.04 -0.36
CA LEU A 142 -10.24 4.87 -0.34
C LEU A 142 -10.34 4.25 1.06
N TYR A 143 -9.22 4.10 1.77
CA TYR A 143 -9.25 3.62 3.14
C TYR A 143 -9.90 4.59 4.12
N SER A 144 -9.76 5.90 3.91
CA SER A 144 -10.46 6.91 4.71
C SER A 144 -11.97 6.86 4.49
N LEU A 145 -12.41 6.71 3.23
CA LEU A 145 -13.82 6.53 2.88
C LEU A 145 -14.38 5.24 3.49
N LEU A 146 -13.68 4.12 3.31
CA LEU A 146 -14.10 2.81 3.80
C LEU A 146 -14.18 2.81 5.33
N THR A 147 -13.17 3.33 6.02
CA THR A 147 -13.16 3.46 7.50
C THR A 147 -14.30 4.35 8.00
N LYS A 148 -14.60 5.46 7.31
CA LYS A 148 -15.72 6.33 7.67
C LYS A 148 -17.06 5.65 7.43
N TRP A 149 -17.21 4.90 6.33
CA TRP A 149 -18.40 4.10 6.07
C TRP A 149 -18.62 3.06 7.17
N GLU A 150 -17.62 2.24 7.47
CA GLU A 150 -17.69 1.21 8.53
C GLU A 150 -18.07 1.80 9.89
N LEU A 151 -17.52 2.96 10.24
CA LEU A 151 -17.73 3.56 11.57
C LEU A 151 -19.03 4.36 11.71
N SER A 152 -19.62 4.82 10.61
CA SER A 152 -20.83 5.65 10.65
C SER A 152 -22.07 4.97 10.07
N GLY A 153 -21.90 3.96 9.21
CA GLY A 153 -22.97 3.44 8.36
C GLY A 153 -23.51 4.45 7.33
N ASP A 154 -22.86 5.61 7.17
CA ASP A 154 -23.32 6.65 6.24
C ASP A 154 -22.93 6.27 4.81
N GLU A 155 -23.95 5.92 4.00
CA GLU A 155 -23.79 5.48 2.62
C GLU A 155 -23.13 6.54 1.72
N LYS A 156 -23.06 7.82 2.13
CA LYS A 156 -22.38 8.85 1.32
C LYS A 156 -20.91 8.48 1.05
N TYR A 157 -20.23 7.83 2.00
CA TYR A 157 -18.83 7.44 1.86
C TYR A 157 -18.66 6.27 0.91
N LYS A 158 -19.58 5.29 0.99
CA LYS A 158 -19.67 4.18 0.06
C LYS A 158 -19.98 4.66 -1.36
N ASP A 159 -20.92 5.59 -1.52
CA ASP A 159 -21.25 6.18 -2.81
C ASP A 159 -20.04 6.89 -3.46
N MET A 160 -19.23 7.60 -2.67
CA MET A 160 -18.00 8.24 -3.15
C MET A 160 -17.00 7.20 -3.66
N PHE A 161 -16.84 6.09 -2.92
CA PHE A 161 -15.98 4.97 -3.34
C PHE A 161 -16.53 4.34 -4.63
N ALA A 162 -17.82 4.03 -4.68
CA ALA A 162 -18.47 3.40 -5.83
C ALA A 162 -18.36 4.29 -7.09
N ALA A 163 -18.54 5.60 -6.96
CA ALA A 163 -18.39 6.52 -8.08
C ALA A 163 -16.96 6.54 -8.65
N PHE A 164 -15.95 6.43 -7.79
CA PHE A 164 -14.55 6.27 -8.24
C PHE A 164 -14.37 4.94 -8.99
N LEU A 165 -14.95 3.84 -8.47
CA LEU A 165 -14.90 2.53 -9.11
C LEU A 165 -15.56 2.51 -10.50
N GLU A 166 -16.67 3.20 -10.71
CA GLU A 166 -17.31 3.30 -12.03
C GLU A 166 -16.35 3.83 -13.09
N VAL A 167 -15.58 4.86 -12.75
CA VAL A 167 -14.54 5.41 -13.63
C VAL A 167 -13.39 4.42 -13.81
N CYS A 168 -12.98 3.73 -12.75
CA CYS A 168 -11.95 2.70 -12.85
C CYS A 168 -12.36 1.56 -13.78
N TYR A 169 -13.62 1.11 -13.77
CA TYR A 169 -14.11 0.09 -14.66
C TYR A 169 -14.05 0.55 -16.13
N GLU A 170 -14.55 1.76 -16.41
CA GLU A 170 -14.48 2.35 -17.76
C GLU A 170 -13.03 2.47 -18.25
N TYR A 171 -12.13 2.90 -17.38
CA TYR A 171 -10.74 3.15 -17.76
C TYR A 171 -9.91 1.87 -17.82
N GLN A 172 -10.27 0.83 -17.06
CA GLN A 172 -9.59 -0.47 -17.13
C GLN A 172 -9.70 -1.07 -18.54
N GLU A 173 -10.85 -0.93 -19.19
CA GLU A 173 -11.04 -1.38 -20.58
C GLU A 173 -10.13 -0.64 -21.56
N LYS A 174 -9.93 0.66 -21.33
CA LYS A 174 -9.04 1.52 -22.13
C LYS A 174 -7.56 1.35 -21.81
N SER A 175 -7.25 0.66 -20.71
CA SER A 175 -5.89 0.48 -20.16
C SER A 175 -5.33 -0.92 -20.35
N GLY A 176 -5.90 -1.70 -21.28
CA GLY A 176 -5.47 -3.08 -21.51
C GLY A 176 -5.69 -4.01 -20.31
N GLY A 177 -6.67 -3.70 -19.44
CA GLY A 177 -7.01 -4.52 -18.27
C GLY A 177 -6.36 -4.07 -16.95
N TYR A 178 -5.43 -3.11 -16.97
CA TYR A 178 -4.89 -2.51 -15.74
C TYR A 178 -5.86 -1.50 -15.14
N PHE A 179 -5.90 -1.37 -13.81
CA PHE A 179 -6.51 -0.17 -13.24
C PHE A 179 -5.70 1.07 -13.66
N PRO A 180 -6.37 2.18 -13.99
CA PRO A 180 -5.72 3.39 -14.49
C PRO A 180 -4.73 3.96 -13.48
N SER A 181 -3.52 4.29 -13.92
CA SER A 181 -2.46 4.75 -13.01
C SER A 181 -2.43 6.25 -12.73
N GLU A 182 -2.93 7.06 -13.66
CA GLU A 182 -2.80 8.50 -13.61
C GLU A 182 -4.09 9.13 -14.13
N PHE A 183 -4.97 9.55 -13.22
CA PHE A 183 -6.09 10.46 -13.47
C PHE A 183 -6.46 11.18 -12.17
N PHE A 184 -7.20 12.27 -12.26
CA PHE A 184 -7.69 13.00 -11.09
C PHE A 184 -9.18 12.73 -10.89
N PHE A 185 -9.64 12.68 -9.64
CA PHE A 185 -11.03 12.40 -9.31
C PHE A 185 -11.52 13.31 -8.19
N ASP A 186 -12.63 14.00 -8.44
CA ASP A 186 -13.32 14.80 -7.46
C ASP A 186 -14.31 13.92 -6.71
N TYR A 187 -13.90 13.46 -5.52
CA TYR A 187 -14.74 12.58 -4.69
C TYR A 187 -16.01 13.26 -4.19
N LEU A 188 -15.99 14.59 -4.00
CA LEU A 188 -17.17 15.32 -3.52
C LEU A 188 -18.22 15.45 -4.62
N ASN A 189 -17.80 15.72 -5.85
CA ASN A 189 -18.68 15.83 -7.01
C ASN A 189 -18.81 14.53 -7.82
N ARG A 190 -18.15 13.45 -7.38
CA ARG A 190 -18.23 12.10 -7.94
C ARG A 190 -17.92 12.05 -9.44
N LYS A 191 -16.87 12.75 -9.88
CA LYS A 191 -16.51 12.86 -11.30
C LYS A 191 -14.99 12.88 -11.53
N PRO A 192 -14.51 12.35 -12.67
CA PRO A 192 -13.12 12.53 -13.05
C PRO A 192 -12.83 14.01 -13.37
N LEU A 193 -11.58 14.41 -13.12
CA LEU A 193 -11.05 15.73 -13.45
C LEU A 193 -10.09 15.57 -14.63
N GLY A 194 -10.47 16.12 -15.78
CA GLY A 194 -9.72 15.99 -17.03
C GLY A 194 -10.04 14.72 -17.81
N GLU A 195 -9.36 14.57 -18.95
CA GLU A 195 -9.50 13.40 -19.82
C GLU A 195 -8.51 12.31 -19.42
N PHE A 196 -8.93 11.06 -19.56
CA PHE A 196 -8.04 9.92 -19.39
C PHE A 196 -7.12 9.76 -20.59
N ASP A 197 -5.81 9.75 -20.37
CA ASP A 197 -4.81 9.70 -21.45
C ASP A 197 -4.59 8.28 -22.02
N GLY A 198 -5.35 7.29 -21.53
CA GLY A 198 -5.27 5.90 -21.97
C GLY A 198 -4.10 5.12 -21.37
N LYS A 199 -3.31 5.72 -20.46
CA LYS A 199 -2.14 5.05 -19.89
C LYS A 199 -2.43 4.42 -18.54
N ALA A 200 -1.83 3.26 -18.34
CA ALA A 200 -1.66 2.63 -17.04
C ALA A 200 -0.20 2.22 -16.84
N GLU A 201 0.35 2.58 -15.69
CA GLU A 201 1.68 2.24 -15.22
C GLU A 201 1.60 1.08 -14.21
N GLY A 202 1.90 -0.13 -14.69
CA GLY A 202 2.26 -1.29 -13.87
C GLY A 202 1.32 -1.62 -12.72
N THR A 203 1.90 -2.20 -11.66
CA THR A 203 1.21 -2.80 -10.50
C THR A 203 1.82 -2.32 -9.18
N PHE A 204 2.65 -1.26 -9.23
CA PHE A 204 3.43 -0.75 -8.10
C PHE A 204 2.54 -0.35 -6.90
N TYR A 205 1.34 0.12 -7.18
CA TYR A 205 0.41 0.63 -6.20
C TYR A 205 -0.29 -0.41 -5.36
N HIS A 206 -0.26 -1.67 -5.79
CA HIS A 206 -0.73 -2.79 -4.99
C HIS A 206 0.02 -2.85 -3.66
N TYR A 207 1.28 -2.42 -3.64
CA TYR A 207 2.13 -2.40 -2.45
C TYR A 207 1.81 -1.24 -1.49
N PHE A 208 0.96 -0.31 -1.89
CA PHE A 208 0.52 0.83 -1.09
C PHE A 208 -1.00 0.79 -0.87
N GLY A 209 -1.61 -0.39 -0.78
CA GLY A 209 -2.96 -0.52 -0.22
C GLY A 209 -4.11 -0.40 -1.21
N PHE A 210 -3.89 -0.01 -2.46
CA PHE A 210 -4.98 0.19 -3.42
C PHE A 210 -5.82 -1.07 -3.62
N LEU A 211 -5.20 -2.20 -3.99
CA LEU A 211 -5.92 -3.47 -4.13
C LEU A 211 -6.49 -3.98 -2.81
N HIS A 212 -5.87 -3.63 -1.68
CA HIS A 212 -6.39 -4.04 -0.38
C HIS A 212 -7.71 -3.30 -0.10
N ALA A 213 -7.79 -1.99 -0.42
CA ALA A 213 -9.02 -1.22 -0.29
C ALA A 213 -10.12 -1.75 -1.22
N LEU A 214 -9.76 -2.09 -2.47
CA LEU A 214 -10.70 -2.71 -3.40
C LEU A 214 -11.17 -4.09 -2.92
N LEU A 215 -10.26 -4.89 -2.36
CA LEU A 215 -10.59 -6.22 -1.85
C LEU A 215 -11.54 -6.10 -0.65
N ASP A 216 -11.24 -5.23 0.31
CA ASP A 216 -12.13 -4.97 1.45
C ASP A 216 -13.51 -4.49 0.97
N TYR A 217 -13.57 -3.59 -0.02
CA TYR A 217 -14.84 -3.17 -0.63
C TYR A 217 -15.60 -4.34 -1.27
N TYR A 218 -14.91 -5.23 -2.00
CA TYR A 218 -15.51 -6.44 -2.55
C TYR A 218 -16.06 -7.36 -1.45
N GLU A 219 -15.30 -7.64 -0.39
CA GLU A 219 -15.76 -8.49 0.72
C GLU A 219 -17.00 -7.91 1.41
N LEU A 220 -17.10 -6.58 1.51
CA LEU A 220 -18.23 -5.88 2.12
C LEU A 220 -19.47 -5.82 1.23
N THR A 221 -19.31 -5.84 -0.09
CA THR A 221 -20.40 -5.53 -1.04
C THR A 221 -20.80 -6.67 -1.97
N GLY A 222 -19.89 -7.61 -2.25
CA GLY A 222 -20.07 -8.64 -3.27
C GLY A 222 -20.12 -8.08 -4.70
N ASP A 223 -19.50 -6.93 -4.98
CA ASP A 223 -19.49 -6.34 -6.33
C ASP A 223 -18.88 -7.29 -7.38
N GLU A 224 -19.73 -7.90 -8.21
CA GLU A 224 -19.31 -8.85 -9.24
C GLU A 224 -18.51 -8.18 -10.37
N ARG A 225 -18.70 -6.88 -10.66
CA ARG A 225 -17.86 -6.17 -11.64
C ARG A 225 -16.44 -6.01 -11.10
N LEU A 226 -16.29 -5.80 -9.80
CA LEU A 226 -14.99 -5.74 -9.15
C LEU A 226 -14.27 -7.09 -9.20
N LYS A 227 -15.01 -8.18 -8.97
CA LYS A 227 -14.49 -9.55 -9.13
C LYS A 227 -13.99 -9.80 -10.55
N GLU A 228 -14.76 -9.44 -11.58
CA GLU A 228 -14.32 -9.54 -12.97
C GLU A 228 -13.07 -8.69 -13.24
N ALA A 229 -13.04 -7.46 -12.71
CA ALA A 229 -11.90 -6.56 -12.82
C ALA A 229 -10.64 -7.13 -12.14
N PHE A 230 -10.79 -7.81 -11.01
CA PHE A 230 -9.69 -8.53 -10.36
C PHE A 230 -9.19 -9.70 -11.19
N ILE A 231 -10.08 -10.51 -11.79
CA ILE A 231 -9.68 -11.63 -12.64
C ILE A 231 -8.92 -11.12 -13.87
N ARG A 232 -9.41 -10.06 -14.52
CA ARG A 232 -8.71 -9.38 -15.63
C ARG A 232 -7.30 -8.94 -15.22
N LEU A 233 -7.18 -8.28 -14.08
CA LEU A 233 -5.89 -7.81 -13.57
C LEU A 233 -4.97 -8.98 -13.18
N ALA A 234 -5.51 -10.04 -12.57
CA ALA A 234 -4.75 -11.21 -12.17
C ALA A 234 -4.14 -11.94 -13.38
N GLU A 235 -4.86 -11.99 -14.50
CA GLU A 235 -4.34 -12.55 -15.76
C GLU A 235 -3.08 -11.83 -16.24
N LEU A 236 -3.07 -10.49 -16.16
CA LEU A 236 -1.91 -9.68 -16.53
C LEU A 236 -0.68 -9.95 -15.65
N SER A 237 -0.88 -10.44 -14.43
CA SER A 237 0.22 -10.83 -13.53
C SER A 237 0.97 -12.10 -13.96
N THR A 238 0.41 -12.84 -14.93
CA THR A 238 1.02 -14.05 -15.50
C THR A 238 2.03 -13.71 -16.61
N GLU A 239 1.95 -12.51 -17.19
CA GLU A 239 2.80 -12.08 -18.30
C GLU A 239 4.21 -11.63 -17.85
N GLU A 240 5.19 -11.79 -18.74
CA GLU A 240 6.61 -11.49 -18.44
C GLU A 240 6.91 -10.00 -18.24
N ARG A 241 6.04 -9.11 -18.76
CA ARG A 241 6.22 -7.64 -18.70
C ARG A 241 5.69 -6.99 -17.42
N SER A 242 5.03 -7.74 -16.53
CA SER A 242 4.47 -7.16 -15.31
C SER A 242 5.57 -6.65 -14.35
N TYR A 243 5.50 -5.37 -13.96
CA TYR A 243 6.41 -4.79 -12.97
C TYR A 243 6.38 -5.62 -11.69
N GLY A 244 7.54 -6.01 -11.17
CA GLY A 244 7.60 -6.78 -9.93
C GLY A 244 7.15 -8.25 -10.03
N ARG A 245 7.27 -8.91 -11.20
CA ARG A 245 6.98 -10.36 -11.46
C ARG A 245 7.30 -11.34 -10.33
N ARG A 246 8.28 -11.04 -9.46
CA ARG A 246 8.71 -11.87 -8.32
C ARG A 246 7.94 -11.63 -7.02
N ARG A 247 7.04 -10.65 -6.97
CA ARG A 247 6.46 -10.13 -5.72
C ARG A 247 4.94 -9.89 -5.78
N GLN A 248 4.28 -10.32 -6.86
CA GLN A 248 2.84 -10.17 -7.08
C GLN A 248 1.99 -11.16 -6.27
N PHE A 249 2.31 -11.35 -4.99
CA PHE A 249 1.61 -12.32 -4.14
C PHE A 249 0.14 -11.96 -3.97
N LEU A 250 -0.18 -10.69 -3.67
CA LEU A 250 -1.55 -10.26 -3.45
C LEU A 250 -2.44 -10.55 -4.66
N LEU A 251 -2.02 -10.04 -5.83
CA LEU A 251 -2.81 -10.15 -7.05
C LEU A 251 -3.02 -11.60 -7.49
N ARG A 252 -1.98 -12.44 -7.40
CA ARG A 252 -2.10 -13.87 -7.71
C ARG A 252 -2.95 -14.61 -6.68
N SER A 253 -2.89 -14.21 -5.41
CA SER A 253 -3.73 -14.82 -4.37
C SER A 253 -5.19 -14.47 -4.57
N ILE A 254 -5.50 -13.21 -4.94
CA ILE A 254 -6.85 -12.79 -5.34
C ILE A 254 -7.29 -13.61 -6.57
N GLY A 255 -6.43 -13.73 -7.59
CA GLY A 255 -6.71 -14.54 -8.78
C GLY A 255 -7.05 -15.99 -8.42
N TYR A 256 -6.24 -16.64 -7.59
CA TYR A 256 -6.50 -17.99 -7.10
C TYR A 256 -7.83 -18.08 -6.33
N ARG A 257 -8.04 -17.20 -5.34
CA ARG A 257 -9.24 -17.21 -4.48
C ARG A 257 -10.53 -17.04 -5.28
N LEU A 258 -10.53 -16.15 -6.27
CA LEU A 258 -11.74 -15.82 -7.04
C LEU A 258 -12.02 -16.77 -8.20
N SER A 259 -11.00 -17.45 -8.75
CA SER A 259 -11.15 -18.32 -9.93
C SER A 259 -10.97 -19.81 -9.65
N GLY A 260 -10.25 -20.19 -8.59
CA GLY A 260 -9.78 -21.55 -8.37
C GLY A 260 -8.71 -22.05 -9.35
N ASP A 261 -8.19 -21.18 -10.23
CA ASP A 261 -7.21 -21.58 -11.25
C ASP A 261 -5.83 -21.85 -10.64
N GLU A 262 -5.41 -23.10 -10.71
CA GLU A 262 -4.16 -23.60 -10.14
C GLU A 262 -2.92 -22.90 -10.71
N LYS A 263 -3.00 -22.28 -11.89
CA LYS A 263 -1.87 -21.51 -12.45
C LYS A 263 -1.37 -20.43 -11.50
N TYR A 264 -2.28 -19.76 -10.77
CA TYR A 264 -1.91 -18.70 -9.85
C TYR A 264 -1.17 -19.27 -8.63
N ARG A 265 -1.62 -20.43 -8.11
CA ARG A 265 -0.93 -21.14 -7.02
C ARG A 265 0.48 -21.57 -7.41
N GLN A 266 0.66 -22.11 -8.63
CA GLN A 266 1.98 -22.46 -9.14
C GLN A 266 2.90 -21.23 -9.25
N LEU A 267 2.37 -20.12 -9.73
CA LEU A 267 3.11 -18.85 -9.82
C LEU A 267 3.46 -18.27 -8.45
N ILE A 268 2.60 -18.42 -7.44
CA ILE A 268 2.88 -18.05 -6.04
C ILE A 268 4.04 -18.90 -5.50
N LEU A 269 3.98 -20.23 -5.66
CA LEU A 269 5.04 -21.14 -5.21
C LEU A 269 6.39 -20.82 -5.87
N GLN A 270 6.39 -20.55 -7.18
CA GLN A 270 7.59 -20.14 -7.91
C GLN A 270 8.18 -18.82 -7.35
N ASN A 271 7.34 -17.85 -7.00
CA ASN A 271 7.78 -16.59 -6.40
C ASN A 271 8.33 -16.79 -4.98
N LEU A 272 7.71 -17.64 -4.17
CA LEU A 272 8.19 -17.98 -2.83
C LEU A 272 9.57 -18.66 -2.88
N GLN A 273 9.76 -19.62 -3.80
CA GLN A 273 11.07 -20.25 -3.98
C GLN A 273 12.16 -19.22 -4.31
N GLY A 274 11.86 -18.24 -5.17
CA GLY A 274 12.78 -17.17 -5.51
C GLY A 274 13.18 -16.28 -4.32
N ILE A 275 12.31 -16.10 -3.32
CA ILE A 275 12.62 -15.42 -2.06
C ILE A 275 13.50 -16.29 -1.17
N MET A 276 13.23 -17.60 -1.11
CA MET A 276 14.03 -18.53 -0.31
C MET A 276 15.46 -18.68 -0.83
N ASP A 277 15.63 -18.69 -2.15
CA ASP A 277 16.94 -18.77 -2.82
C ASP A 277 17.74 -17.47 -2.66
N ARG A 278 17.05 -16.33 -2.55
CA ARG A 278 17.66 -15.00 -2.38
C ARG A 278 16.89 -14.23 -1.30
N PRO A 279 17.22 -14.46 -0.02
CA PRO A 279 16.53 -13.83 1.11
C PRO A 279 16.46 -12.31 0.95
N LEU A 280 15.30 -11.74 1.27
CA LEU A 280 15.09 -10.29 1.22
C LEU A 280 15.84 -9.53 2.33
N VAL A 281 16.18 -10.23 3.41
CA VAL A 281 17.01 -9.74 4.53
C VAL A 281 18.22 -10.65 4.65
N PRO A 282 19.43 -10.09 4.93
CA PRO A 282 20.58 -10.89 5.31
C PRO A 282 20.24 -11.86 6.46
N ARG A 283 20.77 -13.08 6.40
CA ARG A 283 20.51 -14.11 7.41
C ARG A 283 21.18 -13.79 8.74
N GLU A 284 22.39 -13.26 8.67
CA GLU A 284 23.19 -12.89 9.84
C GLU A 284 22.83 -11.48 10.31
N ARG A 285 22.65 -11.31 11.62
CA ARG A 285 22.21 -10.04 12.23
C ARG A 285 23.28 -8.96 12.10
N GLU A 286 24.54 -9.38 12.04
CA GLU A 286 25.72 -8.55 11.84
C GLU A 286 25.66 -7.79 10.51
N ASP A 287 24.95 -8.34 9.52
CA ASP A 287 24.75 -7.72 8.21
C ASP A 287 23.48 -6.83 8.15
N TRP A 288 22.79 -6.63 9.27
CA TRP A 288 21.64 -5.73 9.32
C TRP A 288 22.05 -4.28 9.53
N ILE A 289 23.19 -4.05 10.21
CA ILE A 289 23.72 -2.72 10.55
C ILE A 289 25.25 -2.67 10.41
N GLY A 290 25.80 -1.52 10.00
CA GLY A 290 27.26 -1.33 9.92
C GLY A 290 27.84 -1.48 8.51
N PRO A 291 29.17 -1.60 8.36
CA PRO A 291 29.86 -1.51 7.06
C PRO A 291 29.51 -2.62 6.07
N THR A 292 29.07 -3.79 6.56
CA THR A 292 28.63 -4.92 5.72
C THR A 292 27.13 -4.89 5.45
N ALA A 293 26.40 -3.94 6.04
CA ALA A 293 24.95 -3.90 5.93
C ALA A 293 24.48 -3.56 4.52
N THR A 294 23.53 -4.35 4.04
CA THR A 294 22.87 -4.09 2.76
C THR A 294 21.65 -3.20 2.99
N ALA A 295 21.87 -1.88 3.01
CA ALA A 295 20.83 -0.88 3.27
C ALA A 295 19.63 -0.91 2.31
N ARG A 296 19.74 -1.64 1.18
CA ARG A 296 18.64 -1.82 0.21
C ARG A 296 17.53 -2.77 0.69
N ALA A 297 17.76 -3.56 1.74
CA ALA A 297 16.89 -4.66 2.12
C ALA A 297 15.50 -4.21 2.62
N VAL A 298 15.43 -3.27 3.57
CA VAL A 298 14.20 -3.04 4.36
C VAL A 298 13.06 -2.41 3.57
N SER A 299 13.28 -1.29 2.87
CA SER A 299 12.21 -0.68 2.06
C SER A 299 11.82 -1.55 0.86
N SER A 300 12.75 -2.36 0.33
CA SER A 300 12.43 -3.27 -0.77
C SER A 300 11.64 -4.51 -0.34
N MET A 301 11.61 -4.85 0.96
CA MET A 301 10.75 -5.91 1.51
C MET A 301 9.28 -5.54 1.50
N GLY A 302 8.94 -4.28 1.77
CA GLY A 302 7.56 -3.79 1.80
C GLY A 302 6.79 -4.19 0.54
N PHE A 303 7.47 -4.13 -0.61
CA PHE A 303 6.94 -4.54 -1.91
C PHE A 303 6.74 -6.05 -2.11
N ALA A 304 6.84 -6.88 -1.08
CA ALA A 304 6.55 -8.31 -1.16
C ALA A 304 5.71 -8.76 0.04
N ILE A 305 6.07 -8.31 1.24
CA ILE A 305 5.51 -8.81 2.49
C ILE A 305 4.01 -8.55 2.63
N GLY A 306 3.48 -7.45 2.09
CA GLY A 306 2.04 -7.14 2.15
C GLY A 306 1.17 -8.21 1.49
N GLY A 307 1.66 -8.88 0.45
CA GLY A 307 0.93 -9.95 -0.24
C GLY A 307 1.15 -11.35 0.34
N ILE A 308 2.19 -11.57 1.15
CA ILE A 308 2.51 -12.91 1.70
C ILE A 308 1.37 -13.50 2.55
N PRO A 309 0.71 -12.74 3.46
CA PRO A 309 -0.43 -13.25 4.21
C PRO A 309 -1.53 -13.85 3.34
N TYR A 310 -1.75 -13.30 2.14
CA TYR A 310 -2.74 -13.78 1.17
C TYR A 310 -2.25 -15.02 0.42
N ALA A 311 -0.95 -15.10 0.12
CA ALA A 311 -0.36 -16.29 -0.51
C ALA A 311 -0.52 -17.55 0.36
N MET A 312 -0.57 -17.38 1.69
CA MET A 312 -0.79 -18.48 2.62
C MET A 312 -2.15 -19.18 2.43
N GLU A 313 -3.17 -18.45 1.97
CA GLU A 313 -4.48 -19.02 1.63
C GLU A 313 -4.36 -19.96 0.42
N ALA A 314 -3.61 -19.55 -0.61
CA ALA A 314 -3.43 -20.34 -1.83
C ALA A 314 -2.57 -21.60 -1.63
N ILE A 315 -1.60 -21.58 -0.71
CA ILE A 315 -0.71 -22.73 -0.47
C ILE A 315 -1.30 -23.75 0.52
N GLY A 316 -2.25 -23.35 1.38
CA GLY A 316 -2.83 -24.17 2.44
C GLY A 316 -1.94 -24.31 3.69
N SER A 317 -2.51 -24.82 4.78
CA SER A 317 -1.75 -25.15 6.00
C SER A 317 -1.18 -26.58 5.95
N GLU A 318 0.13 -26.67 6.12
CA GLU A 318 0.93 -27.83 6.60
C GLU A 318 1.25 -29.05 5.69
N GLU A 319 0.55 -29.36 4.60
CA GLU A 319 0.91 -30.58 3.81
C GLU A 319 1.83 -30.37 2.59
N GLY A 320 1.99 -29.13 2.11
CA GLY A 320 2.71 -28.83 0.86
C GLY A 320 4.16 -28.32 1.01
N THR A 321 4.64 -28.08 2.23
CA THR A 321 5.88 -27.32 2.48
C THR A 321 6.83 -28.04 3.42
N LYS A 322 7.06 -29.35 3.22
CA LYS A 322 8.31 -29.93 3.74
C LYS A 322 9.47 -29.18 3.07
N PRO A 323 10.35 -28.48 3.81
CA PRO A 323 11.57 -27.97 3.22
C PRO A 323 12.31 -29.16 2.60
N PRO A 324 12.94 -29.01 1.42
CA PRO A 324 13.75 -30.08 0.87
C PRO A 324 14.75 -30.53 1.94
N GLU A 325 14.79 -31.84 2.20
CA GLU A 325 15.72 -32.42 3.18
C GLU A 325 17.12 -31.85 2.90
N ARG A 326 17.73 -31.22 3.92
CA ARG A 326 19.11 -30.79 3.83
C ARG A 326 19.93 -32.02 3.45
N LYS A 327 20.51 -32.04 2.26
CA LYS A 327 21.62 -32.94 1.98
C LYS A 327 22.74 -32.55 2.95
N SER A 328 23.05 -33.44 3.87
CA SER A 328 24.24 -33.36 4.68
C SER A 328 25.45 -33.49 3.76
N GLU A 329 26.21 -32.41 3.62
CA GLU A 329 27.64 -32.45 3.30
C GLU A 329 28.41 -31.91 4.50
#